data_AF-A0A223V119-F1
#
_entry.id   AF-A0A223V119-F1
#
_cell.length_a   1.000
_cell.length_b   1.000
_cell.length_c   1.000
_cell.angle_alpha   90.00
_cell.angle_beta   90.00
_cell.angle_gamma   90.00
#
_symmetry.space_group_name_H-M   'P 1'
#
loop_
_entity.id
_entity.type
_entity.pdbx_description
1 polymer ?
#
loop_
_entity_poly.entity_id
_entity_poly.type
_entity_poly.pdbx_seq_one_letter_code
_entity_poly.pdbx_strand_id
1 'polypeptide(L)'
;MSDVAAVKLLVKKHASLKKEIAKVIVGQEEVIDQILLSIYTGGHSLLIGVPGLAKTLMVNTIAQALGLDFKRIQFTPDLMPSDILGSEVLDQNRNFKFIKGPIFSNIILADEINRTPPKTQAALLEAMQERAVTIAGHQYKLDLPYFVLATQNPIEQEGTYPLPEAQLDRFMFAIELKYPSIEEEIMVVKNTTTTSKYHVEPQFNADQILEVQELVRRIPVPDNVVEYAVRLVNKTRPNLESASDYVKQYVDWGAGPRASQNLILAAKANAAINGKFSPDIEDVQKVAYGILKHRVIKNYKAEAEGISEEDIVTKLL
;
A
#
# COMPACT_ATOMS: atom_id res chain seq x y z
N MET A 1 -26.27 -12.12 -1.12
CA MET A 1 -25.89 -12.42 0.28
C MET A 1 -26.11 -11.16 1.11
N SER A 2 -26.63 -11.21 2.34
CA SER A 2 -26.76 -10.01 3.18
C SER A 2 -25.37 -9.50 3.57
N ASP A 3 -25.16 -8.18 3.69
CA ASP A 3 -23.86 -7.59 4.07
C ASP A 3 -23.33 -8.14 5.42
N VAL A 4 -24.21 -8.42 6.38
CA VAL A 4 -23.85 -9.06 7.66
C VAL A 4 -23.21 -10.44 7.46
N ALA A 5 -23.76 -11.26 6.57
CA ALA A 5 -23.22 -12.58 6.26
C ALA A 5 -21.91 -12.47 5.48
N ALA A 6 -21.78 -11.48 4.60
CA ALA A 6 -20.55 -11.21 3.86
C ALA A 6 -19.41 -10.79 4.80
N VAL A 7 -19.68 -9.92 5.80
CA VAL A 7 -18.69 -9.55 6.84
C VAL A 7 -18.26 -10.77 7.65
N LYS A 8 -19.20 -11.61 8.12
CA LYS A 8 -18.84 -12.84 8.85
C LYS A 8 -17.98 -13.80 8.03
N LEU A 9 -18.26 -13.92 6.73
CA LEU A 9 -17.45 -14.71 5.82
C LEU A 9 -16.05 -14.10 5.64
N LEU A 10 -15.96 -12.77 5.49
CA LEU A 10 -14.69 -12.04 5.39
C LEU A 10 -13.82 -12.29 6.63
N VAL A 11 -14.36 -12.17 7.85
CA VAL A 11 -13.61 -12.45 9.08
C VAL A 11 -12.99 -13.84 9.06
N LYS A 12 -13.80 -14.86 8.72
CA LYS A 12 -13.33 -16.25 8.67
C LYS A 12 -12.23 -16.43 7.61
N LYS A 13 -12.44 -15.90 6.40
CA LYS A 13 -11.45 -16.01 5.31
C LYS A 13 -10.18 -15.22 5.61
N HIS A 14 -10.29 -14.03 6.19
CA HIS A 14 -9.15 -13.21 6.61
C HIS A 14 -8.29 -13.93 7.66
N ALA A 15 -8.92 -14.55 8.66
CA ALA A 15 -8.19 -15.37 9.64
C ALA A 15 -7.48 -16.57 9.01
N SER A 16 -8.12 -17.27 8.06
CA SER A 16 -7.47 -18.34 7.30
C SER A 16 -6.30 -17.81 6.45
N LEU A 17 -6.48 -16.66 5.82
CA LEU A 17 -5.45 -16.00 5.01
C LEU A 17 -4.22 -15.63 5.85
N LYS A 18 -4.40 -15.00 7.02
CA LYS A 18 -3.27 -14.69 7.92
C LYS A 18 -2.53 -15.95 8.36
N LYS A 19 -3.26 -17.04 8.67
CA LYS A 19 -2.64 -18.32 9.01
C LYS A 19 -1.82 -18.90 7.86
N GLU A 20 -2.30 -18.75 6.63
CA GLU A 20 -1.58 -19.23 5.44
C GLU A 20 -0.30 -18.43 5.21
N ILE A 21 -0.37 -17.10 5.32
CA ILE A 21 0.80 -16.21 5.20
C ILE A 21 1.83 -16.50 6.29
N ALA A 22 1.37 -16.73 7.53
CA ALA A 22 2.23 -17.01 8.69
C ALA A 22 3.04 -18.32 8.59
N LYS A 23 2.71 -19.22 7.65
CA LYS A 23 3.53 -20.41 7.37
C LYS A 23 4.89 -20.03 6.78
N VAL A 24 4.94 -18.93 6.03
CA VAL A 24 6.13 -18.49 5.29
C VAL A 24 6.74 -17.24 5.92
N ILE A 25 5.90 -16.28 6.29
CA ILE A 25 6.32 -14.99 6.84
C ILE A 25 6.23 -15.05 8.36
N VAL A 26 7.35 -14.82 9.02
CA VAL A 26 7.44 -14.78 10.48
C VAL A 26 7.45 -13.33 10.94
N GLY A 27 6.61 -13.00 11.91
CA GLY A 27 6.45 -11.63 12.40
C GLY A 27 5.75 -10.72 11.40
N GLN A 28 5.96 -9.42 11.55
CA GLN A 28 5.48 -8.39 10.61
C GLN A 28 3.94 -8.33 10.46
N GLU A 29 3.20 -8.68 11.51
CA GLU A 29 1.74 -8.74 11.46
C GLU A 29 1.11 -7.41 11.05
N GLU A 30 1.60 -6.30 11.59
CA GLU A 30 1.08 -4.97 11.27
C GLU A 30 1.31 -4.58 9.82
N VAL A 31 2.46 -4.96 9.24
CA VAL A 31 2.80 -4.72 7.83
C VAL A 31 1.84 -5.50 6.94
N ILE A 32 1.63 -6.79 7.26
CA ILE A 32 0.70 -7.66 6.53
C ILE A 32 -0.72 -7.09 6.61
N ASP A 33 -1.16 -6.68 7.80
CA ASP A 33 -2.49 -6.11 8.00
C ASP A 33 -2.68 -4.84 7.14
N GLN A 34 -1.71 -3.92 7.13
CA GLN A 34 -1.79 -2.71 6.29
C GLN A 34 -1.81 -3.01 4.79
N ILE A 35 -1.03 -3.99 4.32
CA ILE A 35 -1.06 -4.43 2.91
C ILE A 35 -2.44 -5.00 2.56
N LEU A 36 -2.98 -5.90 3.39
CA LEU A 36 -4.28 -6.51 3.17
C LEU A 36 -5.41 -5.47 3.21
N LEU A 37 -5.36 -4.52 4.15
CA LEU A 37 -6.31 -3.40 4.20
C LEU A 37 -6.26 -2.57 2.92
N SER A 38 -5.07 -2.28 2.38
CA SER A 38 -4.93 -1.57 1.11
C SER A 38 -5.55 -2.36 -0.06
N ILE A 39 -5.36 -3.67 -0.10
CA ILE A 39 -5.96 -4.53 -1.14
C ILE A 39 -7.49 -4.55 -1.00
N TYR A 40 -8.03 -4.68 0.21
CA TYR A 40 -9.47 -4.70 0.47
C TYR A 40 -10.17 -3.36 0.22
N THR A 41 -9.44 -2.25 0.20
CA THR A 41 -9.97 -0.93 -0.15
C THR A 41 -9.72 -0.55 -1.61
N GLY A 42 -8.88 -1.31 -2.32
CA GLY A 42 -8.44 -1.04 -3.68
C GLY A 42 -7.47 0.15 -3.77
N GLY A 43 -6.73 0.42 -2.70
CA GLY A 43 -5.64 1.40 -2.65
C GLY A 43 -4.28 0.76 -2.88
N HIS A 44 -3.24 1.58 -3.05
CA HIS A 44 -1.85 1.15 -3.22
C HIS A 44 -1.02 1.46 -1.98
N SER A 45 0.11 0.78 -1.79
CA SER A 45 0.96 1.00 -0.62
C SER A 45 2.41 1.28 -1.02
N LEU A 46 3.06 2.08 -0.20
CA LEU A 46 4.49 2.36 -0.25
C LEU A 46 5.15 1.61 0.91
N LEU A 47 6.15 0.79 0.64
CA LEU A 47 6.90 0.01 1.63
C LEU A 47 8.30 0.60 1.78
N ILE A 48 8.52 1.27 2.91
CA ILE A 48 9.80 1.87 3.26
C ILE A 48 10.56 0.89 4.12
N GLY A 49 11.76 0.52 3.71
CA GLY A 49 12.59 -0.37 4.50
C GLY A 49 13.93 -0.65 3.84
N VAL A 50 14.86 -1.16 4.61
CA VAL A 50 16.20 -1.50 4.14
C VAL A 50 16.21 -2.77 3.29
N PRO A 51 17.27 -2.99 2.48
CA PRO A 51 17.44 -4.22 1.73
C PRO A 51 17.50 -5.46 2.64
N GLY A 52 17.13 -6.62 2.11
CA GLY A 52 17.29 -7.91 2.80
C GLY A 52 16.13 -8.33 3.72
N LEU A 53 15.10 -7.50 3.91
CA LEU A 53 13.94 -7.83 4.76
C LEU A 53 12.86 -8.69 4.06
N ALA A 54 13.27 -9.58 3.15
CA ALA A 54 12.40 -10.53 2.45
C ALA A 54 11.12 -9.92 1.80
N LYS A 55 11.15 -8.64 1.39
CA LYS A 55 10.00 -7.92 0.79
C LYS A 55 9.36 -8.70 -0.36
N THR A 56 10.18 -9.20 -1.29
CA THR A 56 9.71 -10.01 -2.42
C THR A 56 9.01 -11.28 -1.98
N LEU A 57 9.54 -11.97 -0.95
CA LEU A 57 8.92 -13.18 -0.40
C LEU A 57 7.55 -12.85 0.22
N MET A 58 7.46 -11.76 0.98
CA MET A 58 6.22 -11.30 1.60
C MET A 58 5.13 -11.03 0.56
N VAL A 59 5.41 -10.22 -0.45
CA VAL A 59 4.40 -9.88 -1.47
C VAL A 59 4.00 -11.08 -2.31
N ASN A 60 4.97 -11.91 -2.70
CA ASN A 60 4.68 -13.13 -3.44
C ASN A 60 3.82 -14.11 -2.62
N THR A 61 4.09 -14.25 -1.32
CA THR A 61 3.28 -15.08 -0.41
C THR A 61 1.86 -14.55 -0.31
N ILE A 62 1.69 -13.23 -0.14
CA ILE A 62 0.38 -12.58 -0.10
C ILE A 62 -0.38 -12.81 -1.42
N ALA A 63 0.28 -12.65 -2.57
CA ALA A 63 -0.32 -12.88 -3.87
C ALA A 63 -0.80 -14.33 -4.05
N GLN A 64 0.02 -15.31 -3.69
CA GLN A 64 -0.34 -16.74 -3.74
C GLN A 64 -1.51 -17.05 -2.80
N ALA A 65 -1.47 -16.54 -1.57
CA ALA A 65 -2.53 -16.76 -0.58
C ALA A 65 -3.85 -16.08 -0.96
N LEU A 66 -3.80 -15.02 -1.77
CA LEU A 66 -4.98 -14.36 -2.35
C LEU A 66 -5.44 -14.98 -3.68
N GLY A 67 -4.67 -15.89 -4.27
CA GLY A 67 -4.95 -16.46 -5.60
C GLY A 67 -4.85 -15.43 -6.72
N LEU A 68 -3.87 -14.53 -6.65
CA LEU A 68 -3.68 -13.41 -7.57
C LEU A 68 -2.33 -13.50 -8.31
N ASP A 69 -2.30 -13.01 -9.55
CA ASP A 69 -1.07 -12.97 -10.34
C ASP A 69 -0.09 -11.93 -9.80
N PHE A 70 1.18 -12.33 -9.70
CA PHE A 70 2.27 -11.51 -9.17
C PHE A 70 3.32 -11.20 -10.24
N LYS A 71 3.72 -9.93 -10.30
CA LYS A 71 4.89 -9.48 -11.05
C LYS A 71 5.77 -8.56 -10.21
N ARG A 72 7.08 -8.75 -10.34
CA ARG A 72 8.10 -7.86 -9.78
C ARG A 72 8.71 -7.03 -10.90
N ILE A 73 8.80 -5.73 -10.68
CA ILE A 73 9.48 -4.77 -11.54
C ILE A 73 10.59 -4.16 -10.69
N GLN A 74 11.83 -4.36 -11.10
CA GLN A 74 12.98 -3.69 -10.50
C GLN A 74 13.14 -2.33 -11.18
N PHE A 75 13.06 -1.26 -10.42
CA PHE A 75 13.30 0.09 -10.92
C PHE A 75 14.81 0.33 -10.95
N THR A 76 15.33 0.57 -12.15
CA THR A 76 16.74 0.88 -12.43
C THR A 76 16.85 2.24 -13.13
N PRO A 77 18.01 2.91 -13.12
CA PRO A 77 18.17 4.23 -13.74
C PRO A 77 17.88 4.27 -15.25
N ASP A 78 18.04 3.14 -15.93
CA ASP A 78 17.85 2.94 -17.37
C ASP A 78 16.44 2.46 -17.74
N LEU A 79 15.58 2.16 -16.76
CA LEU A 79 14.25 1.62 -17.02
C LEU A 79 13.36 2.65 -17.74
N MET A 80 12.84 2.26 -18.90
CA MET A 80 11.98 3.11 -19.72
C MET A 80 10.49 2.86 -19.43
N PRO A 81 9.60 3.85 -19.66
CA PRO A 81 8.16 3.65 -19.52
C PRO A 81 7.64 2.46 -20.34
N SER A 82 8.17 2.23 -21.54
CA SER A 82 7.79 1.09 -22.39
C SER A 82 8.10 -0.27 -21.78
N ASP A 83 9.14 -0.37 -20.93
CA ASP A 83 9.51 -1.63 -20.28
C ASP A 83 8.53 -1.99 -19.17
N ILE A 84 7.80 -1.00 -18.65
CA ILE A 84 6.78 -1.15 -17.61
C ILE A 84 5.40 -1.32 -18.26
N LEU A 85 5.01 -0.38 -19.13
CA LEU A 85 3.68 -0.34 -19.73
C LEU A 85 3.51 -1.37 -20.87
N GLY A 86 4.60 -1.77 -21.52
CA GLY A 86 4.59 -2.53 -22.75
C GLY A 86 4.91 -1.68 -23.97
N SER A 87 5.12 -2.34 -25.09
CA SER A 87 5.51 -1.70 -26.36
C SER A 87 4.83 -2.37 -27.55
N GLU A 88 4.67 -1.62 -28.63
CA GLU A 88 4.30 -2.19 -29.92
C GLU A 88 5.55 -2.66 -30.65
N VAL A 89 5.53 -3.93 -31.04
CA VAL A 89 6.58 -4.52 -31.87
C VAL A 89 5.99 -4.91 -33.22
N LEU A 90 6.81 -4.83 -34.26
CA LEU A 90 6.44 -5.24 -35.59
C LEU A 90 6.67 -6.75 -35.74
N ASP A 91 5.63 -7.50 -36.09
CA ASP A 91 5.73 -8.93 -36.29
C ASP A 91 6.37 -9.30 -37.65
N GLN A 92 6.57 -10.59 -37.90
CA GLN A 92 7.17 -11.09 -39.16
C GLN A 92 6.34 -10.72 -40.40
N ASN A 93 5.05 -10.41 -40.24
CA ASN A 93 4.13 -10.03 -41.30
C ASN A 93 4.00 -8.51 -41.45
N ARG A 94 4.83 -7.73 -40.74
CA ARG A 94 4.78 -6.25 -40.67
C ARG A 94 3.51 -5.68 -40.03
N ASN A 95 2.82 -6.45 -39.20
CA ASN A 95 1.74 -5.96 -38.36
C ASN A 95 2.28 -5.48 -37.02
N PHE A 96 1.78 -4.35 -36.52
CA PHE A 96 2.06 -3.90 -35.16
C PHE A 96 1.29 -4.77 -34.16
N LYS A 97 2.01 -5.36 -33.21
CA LYS A 97 1.45 -6.16 -32.11
C LYS A 97 1.89 -5.56 -30.79
N PHE A 98 0.92 -5.29 -29.93
CA PHE A 98 1.19 -4.86 -28.57
C PHE A 98 1.67 -6.03 -27.70
N ILE A 99 2.83 -5.87 -27.07
CA ILE A 99 3.35 -6.74 -26.03
C ILE A 99 3.08 -6.08 -24.69
N LYS A 100 2.20 -6.72 -23.90
CA LYS A 100 1.86 -6.29 -22.54
C LYS A 100 3.12 -6.25 -21.67
N GLY A 101 3.35 -5.12 -21.01
CA GLY A 101 4.40 -4.98 -20.01
C GLY A 101 4.07 -5.71 -18.68
N PRO A 102 5.00 -5.72 -17.73
CA PRO A 102 4.84 -6.38 -16.43
C PRO A 102 3.73 -5.80 -15.56
N ILE A 103 3.21 -4.60 -15.85
CA ILE A 103 2.07 -4.03 -15.11
C ILE A 103 0.75 -4.78 -15.33
N PHE A 104 0.64 -5.62 -16.36
CA PHE A 104 -0.56 -6.42 -16.62
C PHE A 104 -0.54 -7.66 -15.71
N SER A 105 -0.83 -7.44 -14.43
CA SER A 105 -0.93 -8.45 -13.37
C SER A 105 -1.75 -7.87 -12.22
N ASN A 106 -2.25 -8.70 -11.30
CA ASN A 106 -3.04 -8.23 -10.17
C ASN A 106 -2.21 -7.53 -9.09
N ILE A 107 -1.07 -8.11 -8.72
CA ILE A 107 -0.15 -7.55 -7.72
C ILE A 107 1.18 -7.23 -8.37
N ILE A 108 1.57 -5.96 -8.28
CA ILE A 108 2.86 -5.46 -8.74
C ILE A 108 3.73 -5.07 -7.55
N LEU A 109 4.91 -5.67 -7.44
CA LEU A 109 5.98 -5.16 -6.60
C LEU A 109 6.88 -4.25 -7.45
N ALA A 110 6.79 -2.94 -7.23
CA ALA A 110 7.64 -1.93 -7.84
C ALA A 110 8.82 -1.64 -6.91
N ASP A 111 9.89 -2.40 -7.06
CA ASP A 111 11.04 -2.39 -6.15
C ASP A 111 11.96 -1.21 -6.47
N GLU A 112 12.31 -0.42 -5.45
CA GLU A 112 13.22 0.74 -5.53
C GLU A 112 12.75 1.83 -6.50
N ILE A 113 11.47 2.21 -6.41
CA ILE A 113 10.83 3.18 -7.31
C ILE A 113 11.60 4.52 -7.42
N ASN A 114 12.35 4.87 -6.36
CA ASN A 114 13.18 6.06 -6.31
C ASN A 114 14.50 5.93 -7.09
N ARG A 115 14.80 4.83 -7.79
CA ARG A 115 16.04 4.68 -8.59
C ARG A 115 15.87 5.00 -10.08
N THR A 116 14.66 5.34 -10.52
CA THR A 116 14.37 5.61 -11.93
C THR A 116 13.93 7.06 -12.13
N PRO A 117 14.20 7.68 -13.29
CA PRO A 117 13.78 9.05 -13.56
C PRO A 117 12.26 9.30 -13.41
N PRO A 118 11.84 10.55 -13.12
CA PRO A 118 10.44 10.91 -12.88
C PRO A 118 9.45 10.51 -13.98
N LYS A 119 9.90 10.43 -15.24
CA LYS A 119 9.04 10.05 -16.37
C LYS A 119 8.55 8.60 -16.27
N THR A 120 9.41 7.69 -15.84
CA THR A 120 9.05 6.27 -15.68
C THR A 120 8.26 6.05 -14.40
N GLN A 121 8.57 6.78 -13.33
CA GLN A 121 7.74 6.81 -12.11
C GLN A 121 6.30 7.26 -12.44
N ALA A 122 6.16 8.34 -13.21
CA ALA A 122 4.87 8.85 -13.63
C ALA A 122 4.05 7.84 -14.43
N ALA A 123 4.69 7.04 -15.29
CA ALA A 123 4.02 6.00 -16.06
C ALA A 123 3.36 4.93 -15.17
N LEU A 124 4.04 4.47 -14.12
CA LEU A 124 3.45 3.54 -13.15
C LEU A 124 2.32 4.21 -12.35
N LEU A 125 2.52 5.44 -11.90
CA LEU A 125 1.54 6.18 -11.10
C LEU A 125 0.26 6.53 -11.88
N GLU A 126 0.38 6.76 -13.19
CA GLU A 126 -0.74 6.93 -14.10
C GLU A 126 -1.54 5.62 -14.22
N ALA A 127 -0.85 4.49 -14.43
CA ALA A 127 -1.47 3.17 -14.47
C ALA A 127 -2.23 2.83 -13.16
N MET A 128 -1.67 3.21 -12.00
CA MET A 128 -2.34 3.09 -10.70
C MET A 128 -3.65 3.88 -10.62
N GLN A 129 -3.63 5.12 -11.11
CA GLN A 129 -4.79 6.02 -11.00
C GLN A 129 -5.88 5.69 -12.03
N GLU A 130 -5.51 5.46 -13.28
CA GLU A 130 -6.42 5.26 -14.40
C GLU A 130 -6.90 3.81 -14.53
N ARG A 131 -6.18 2.86 -13.90
CA ARG A 131 -6.41 1.41 -14.03
C ARG A 131 -6.43 0.93 -15.49
N ALA A 132 -5.76 1.67 -16.35
CA ALA A 132 -5.63 1.44 -17.77
C ALA A 132 -4.38 2.18 -18.26
N VAL A 133 -3.87 1.79 -19.43
CA VAL A 133 -2.74 2.45 -20.09
C VAL A 133 -3.06 2.71 -21.54
N THR A 134 -2.54 3.82 -22.06
CA THR A 134 -2.71 4.18 -23.47
C THR A 134 -1.39 4.02 -24.20
N ILE A 135 -1.34 3.09 -25.16
CA ILE A 135 -0.16 2.81 -25.98
C ILE A 135 -0.56 2.96 -27.45
N ALA A 136 0.18 3.80 -28.19
CA ALA A 136 -0.07 4.09 -29.60
C ALA A 136 -1.53 4.50 -29.94
N GLY A 137 -2.19 5.22 -29.03
CA GLY A 137 -3.58 5.67 -29.20
C GLY A 137 -4.64 4.61 -28.84
N HIS A 138 -4.24 3.40 -28.47
CA HIS A 138 -5.14 2.35 -27.97
C HIS A 138 -5.10 2.26 -26.45
N GLN A 139 -6.28 2.25 -25.82
CA GLN A 139 -6.43 2.09 -24.38
C GLN A 139 -6.55 0.61 -24.01
N TYR A 140 -5.69 0.15 -23.10
CA TYR A 140 -5.67 -1.20 -22.56
C TYR A 140 -6.01 -1.17 -21.07
N LYS A 141 -7.06 -1.89 -20.67
CA LYS A 141 -7.45 -2.00 -19.25
C LYS A 141 -6.52 -2.97 -18.51
N LEU A 142 -6.26 -2.66 -17.24
CA LEU A 142 -5.53 -3.55 -16.34
C LEU A 142 -6.50 -4.55 -15.69
N ASP A 143 -5.97 -5.72 -15.36
CA ASP A 143 -6.74 -6.78 -14.71
C ASP A 143 -7.05 -6.39 -13.26
N LEU A 144 -8.30 -6.63 -12.83
CA LEU A 144 -8.78 -6.28 -11.50
C LEU A 144 -8.89 -7.55 -10.63
N PRO A 145 -8.60 -7.48 -9.32
CA PRO A 145 -8.09 -6.32 -8.58
C PRO A 145 -6.67 -5.94 -9.01
N TYR A 146 -6.36 -4.63 -8.96
CA TYR A 146 -5.06 -4.08 -9.30
C TYR A 146 -4.42 -3.42 -8.08
N PHE A 147 -3.32 -3.97 -7.60
CA PHE A 147 -2.59 -3.51 -6.43
C PHE A 147 -1.11 -3.32 -6.77
N VAL A 148 -0.54 -2.23 -6.25
CA VAL A 148 0.87 -1.89 -6.43
C VAL A 148 1.45 -1.66 -5.05
N LEU A 149 2.49 -2.42 -4.73
CA LEU A 149 3.37 -2.17 -3.60
C LEU A 149 4.66 -1.60 -4.16
N ALA A 150 4.86 -0.29 -4.01
CA ALA A 150 6.13 0.34 -4.35
C ALA A 150 7.07 0.27 -3.15
N THR A 151 8.36 0.03 -3.36
CA THR A 151 9.35 0.08 -2.28
C THR A 151 10.28 1.27 -2.45
N GLN A 152 10.72 1.81 -1.32
CA GLN A 152 11.78 2.81 -1.27
C GLN A 152 12.87 2.35 -0.29
N ASN A 153 14.11 2.50 -0.71
CA ASN A 153 15.28 2.30 0.14
C ASN A 153 15.69 3.65 0.74
N PRO A 154 15.59 3.85 2.07
CA PRO A 154 15.89 5.13 2.69
C PRO A 154 17.39 5.43 2.82
N ILE A 155 18.26 4.43 2.69
CA ILE A 155 19.71 4.58 2.91
C ILE A 155 20.44 5.07 1.66
N GLU A 156 19.93 4.75 0.47
CA GLU A 156 20.62 4.99 -0.80
C GLU A 156 20.43 6.45 -1.25
N GLN A 157 21.50 7.25 -1.14
CA GLN A 157 21.47 8.68 -1.51
C GLN A 157 22.00 8.95 -2.92
N GLU A 158 22.81 8.07 -3.50
CA GLU A 158 23.36 8.25 -4.84
C GLU A 158 22.41 7.72 -5.92
N GLY A 159 22.16 8.52 -6.95
CA GLY A 159 21.36 8.11 -8.11
C GLY A 159 19.87 7.91 -7.81
N THR A 160 19.35 8.53 -6.75
CA THR A 160 17.93 8.45 -6.40
C THR A 160 17.15 9.72 -6.80
N TYR A 161 15.92 9.51 -7.22
CA TYR A 161 14.92 10.49 -7.59
C TYR A 161 13.75 10.36 -6.61
N PRO A 162 13.67 11.21 -5.56
CA PRO A 162 12.58 11.13 -4.60
C PRO A 162 11.25 11.38 -5.30
N LEU A 163 10.22 10.67 -4.86
CA LEU A 163 8.85 10.91 -5.31
C LEU A 163 8.37 12.25 -4.74
N PRO A 164 7.94 13.21 -5.57
CA PRO A 164 7.25 14.40 -5.10
C PRO A 164 6.03 14.04 -4.24
N GLU A 165 5.62 14.94 -3.37
CA GLU A 165 4.57 14.69 -2.38
C GLU A 165 3.20 14.49 -3.03
N ALA A 166 2.95 15.18 -4.15
CA ALA A 166 1.78 14.94 -4.98
C ALA A 166 1.73 13.51 -5.55
N GLN A 167 2.89 12.84 -5.69
CA GLN A 167 2.99 11.45 -6.11
C GLN A 167 2.84 10.50 -4.94
N LEU A 168 3.50 10.78 -3.81
CA LEU A 168 3.35 10.02 -2.56
C LEU A 168 1.89 9.97 -2.09
N ASP A 169 1.14 11.05 -2.23
CA ASP A 169 -0.27 11.13 -1.83
C ASP A 169 -1.19 10.15 -2.57
N ARG A 170 -0.75 9.59 -3.72
CA ARG A 170 -1.48 8.53 -4.45
C ARG A 170 -1.42 7.17 -3.73
N PHE A 171 -0.44 6.95 -2.85
CA PHE A 171 -0.38 5.74 -2.03
C PHE A 171 -1.27 5.91 -0.80
N MET A 172 -2.10 4.91 -0.53
CA MET A 172 -2.98 4.88 0.63
C MET A 172 -2.18 4.81 1.93
N PHE A 173 -1.29 3.83 2.04
CA PHE A 173 -0.40 3.62 3.18
C PHE A 173 1.07 3.84 2.81
N ALA A 174 1.83 4.44 3.73
CA ALA A 174 3.27 4.29 3.84
C ALA A 174 3.58 3.37 5.02
N ILE A 175 4.09 2.18 4.70
CA ILE A 175 4.30 1.07 5.61
C ILE A 175 5.80 0.98 5.89
N GLU A 176 6.18 0.98 7.15
CA GLU A 176 7.57 0.84 7.57
C GLU A 176 7.89 -0.62 7.88
N LEU A 177 8.93 -1.15 7.23
CA LEU A 177 9.43 -2.48 7.48
C LEU A 177 10.68 -2.40 8.35
N LYS A 178 10.54 -2.78 9.62
CA LYS A 178 11.61 -2.80 10.61
C LYS A 178 12.30 -4.18 10.60
N TYR A 179 13.53 -4.23 11.11
CA TYR A 179 14.20 -5.50 11.34
C TYR A 179 13.36 -6.39 12.27
N PRO A 180 13.30 -7.71 12.01
CA PRO A 180 12.64 -8.64 12.92
C PRO A 180 13.32 -8.64 14.29
N SER A 181 12.60 -9.08 15.32
CA SER A 181 13.23 -9.39 16.61
C SER A 181 14.22 -10.56 16.44
N ILE A 182 15.13 -10.74 17.39
CA ILE A 182 16.08 -11.87 17.38
C ILE A 182 15.33 -13.21 17.29
N GLU A 183 14.20 -13.33 17.99
CA GLU A 183 13.38 -14.54 18.01
C GLU A 183 12.72 -14.82 16.66
N GLU A 184 12.18 -13.77 16.04
CA GLU A 184 11.63 -13.82 14.68
C GLU A 184 12.72 -14.15 13.65
N GLU A 185 13.90 -13.53 13.75
CA GLU A 185 15.02 -13.76 12.86
C GLU A 185 15.54 -15.20 12.97
N ILE A 186 15.65 -15.75 14.18
CA ILE A 186 15.99 -17.17 14.40
C ILE A 186 14.98 -18.08 13.69
N MET A 187 13.69 -17.77 13.75
CA MET A 187 12.66 -18.54 13.06
C MET A 187 12.76 -18.39 11.54
N VAL A 188 13.03 -17.18 11.02
CA VAL A 188 13.27 -16.95 9.59
C VAL A 188 14.46 -17.77 9.11
N VAL A 189 15.59 -17.74 9.82
CA VAL A 189 16.79 -18.52 9.49
C VAL A 189 16.44 -20.02 9.49
N LYS A 190 15.81 -20.54 10.55
CA LYS A 190 15.41 -21.96 10.62
C LYS A 190 14.50 -22.37 9.46
N ASN A 191 13.53 -21.54 9.08
CA ASN A 191 12.59 -21.87 8.01
C ASN A 191 13.24 -21.80 6.63
N THR A 192 14.10 -20.81 6.39
CA THR A 192 14.72 -20.58 5.07
C THR A 192 15.92 -21.48 4.79
N THR A 193 16.59 -22.01 5.82
CA THR A 193 17.74 -22.93 5.64
C THR A 193 17.33 -24.41 5.56
N THR A 194 16.04 -24.73 5.47
CA THR A 194 15.56 -26.10 5.27
C THR A 194 15.21 -26.36 3.81
N THR A 195 15.20 -27.63 3.41
CA THR A 195 14.75 -28.05 2.07
C THR A 195 13.24 -28.07 1.91
N SER A 196 12.48 -27.84 2.99
CA SER A 196 11.02 -27.83 2.96
C SER A 196 10.52 -26.58 2.26
N LYS A 197 9.75 -26.76 1.18
CA LYS A 197 9.03 -25.67 0.52
C LYS A 197 7.61 -25.65 1.07
N TYR A 198 7.24 -24.54 1.70
CA TYR A 198 5.85 -24.30 2.07
C TYR A 198 5.02 -24.09 0.81
N HIS A 199 3.94 -24.86 0.67
CA HIS A 199 2.92 -24.62 -0.34
C HIS A 199 1.84 -23.72 0.27
N VAL A 200 1.58 -22.59 -0.36
CA VAL A 200 0.61 -21.58 0.07
C VAL A 200 -0.69 -21.84 -0.67
N GLU A 201 -1.74 -22.21 0.07
CA GLU A 201 -3.05 -22.50 -0.49
C GLU A 201 -3.88 -21.22 -0.66
N PRO A 202 -4.44 -20.92 -1.84
CA PRO A 202 -5.22 -19.71 -2.07
C PRO A 202 -6.52 -19.72 -1.24
N GLN A 203 -6.71 -18.68 -0.43
CA GLN A 203 -7.92 -18.47 0.39
C GLN A 203 -8.96 -17.59 -0.31
N PHE A 204 -8.54 -16.86 -1.33
CA PHE A 204 -9.35 -15.98 -2.16
C PHE A 204 -9.10 -16.24 -3.65
N ASN A 205 -9.89 -15.58 -4.49
CA ASN A 205 -9.64 -15.37 -5.91
C ASN A 205 -9.95 -13.91 -6.27
N ALA A 206 -9.65 -13.50 -7.51
CA ALA A 206 -9.85 -12.12 -7.97
C ALA A 206 -11.27 -11.59 -7.74
N ASP A 207 -12.31 -12.34 -8.13
CA ASP A 207 -13.70 -11.93 -7.99
C ASP A 207 -14.10 -11.73 -6.53
N GLN A 208 -13.67 -12.61 -5.64
CA GLN A 208 -13.94 -12.49 -4.20
C GLN A 208 -13.27 -11.25 -3.58
N ILE A 209 -12.09 -10.85 -4.07
CA ILE A 209 -11.46 -9.60 -3.60
C ILE A 209 -12.23 -8.39 -4.08
N LEU A 210 -12.78 -8.41 -5.31
CA LEU A 210 -13.65 -7.34 -5.80
C LEU A 210 -14.95 -7.25 -4.98
N GLU A 211 -15.56 -8.38 -4.64
CA GLU A 211 -16.71 -8.42 -3.73
C GLU A 211 -16.40 -7.82 -2.36
N VAL A 212 -15.19 -8.09 -1.82
CA VAL A 212 -14.73 -7.49 -0.57
C VAL A 212 -14.54 -5.97 -0.71
N GLN A 213 -13.97 -5.49 -1.82
CA GLN A 213 -13.81 -4.06 -2.09
C GLN A 213 -15.16 -3.33 -2.15
N GLU A 214 -16.17 -3.95 -2.77
CA GLU A 214 -17.53 -3.42 -2.79
C GLU A 214 -18.17 -3.44 -1.40
N LEU A 215 -18.04 -4.54 -0.67
CA LEU A 215 -18.55 -4.69 0.69
C LEU A 215 -18.01 -3.59 1.60
N VAL A 216 -16.69 -3.37 1.61
CA VAL A 216 -16.04 -2.32 2.41
C VAL A 216 -16.64 -0.95 2.10
N ARG A 217 -16.95 -0.65 0.83
CA ARG A 217 -17.57 0.63 0.46
C ARG A 217 -19.00 0.78 1.00
N ARG A 218 -19.78 -0.32 1.03
CA ARG A 218 -21.16 -0.36 1.52
C ARG A 218 -21.31 -0.25 3.04
N ILE A 219 -20.26 -0.54 3.81
CA ILE A 219 -20.31 -0.42 5.28
C ILE A 219 -20.68 1.02 5.68
N PRO A 220 -21.74 1.21 6.49
CA PRO A 220 -22.13 2.54 6.97
C PRO A 220 -21.08 3.09 7.93
N VAL A 221 -20.99 4.43 8.00
CA VAL A 221 -20.10 5.13 8.93
C VAL A 221 -20.92 6.16 9.70
N PRO A 222 -20.82 6.18 11.04
CA PRO A 222 -21.43 7.23 11.84
C PRO A 222 -20.81 8.60 11.54
N ASP A 223 -21.63 9.65 11.52
CA ASP A 223 -21.17 11.01 11.19
C ASP A 223 -20.05 11.50 12.13
N ASN A 224 -20.10 11.13 13.41
CA ASN A 224 -19.05 11.49 14.38
C ASN A 224 -17.68 10.87 14.03
N VAL A 225 -17.65 9.69 13.40
CA VAL A 225 -16.40 9.04 12.96
C VAL A 225 -15.85 9.75 11.72
N VAL A 226 -16.73 10.14 10.78
CA VAL A 226 -16.35 10.96 9.62
C VAL A 226 -15.80 12.31 10.08
N GLU A 227 -16.51 12.97 11.00
CA GLU A 227 -16.10 14.25 11.56
C GLU A 227 -14.75 14.13 12.28
N TYR A 228 -14.53 13.08 13.06
CA TYR A 228 -13.25 12.83 13.72
C TYR A 228 -12.11 12.70 12.70
N ALA A 229 -12.27 11.88 11.64
CA ALA A 229 -11.24 11.71 10.61
C ALA A 229 -10.93 13.01 9.86
N VAL A 230 -11.95 13.83 9.57
CA VAL A 230 -11.77 15.14 8.93
C VAL A 230 -11.05 16.11 9.88
N ARG A 231 -11.45 16.17 11.15
CA ARG A 231 -10.81 17.02 12.17
C ARG A 231 -9.36 16.60 12.40
N LEU A 232 -9.07 15.30 12.46
CA LEU A 232 -7.71 14.78 12.60
C LEU A 232 -6.81 15.26 11.45
N VAL A 233 -7.26 15.10 10.21
CA VAL A 233 -6.53 15.59 9.03
C VAL A 233 -6.39 17.10 9.05
N ASN A 234 -7.44 17.82 9.46
CA ASN A 234 -7.40 19.28 9.57
C ASN A 234 -6.33 19.76 10.57
N LYS A 235 -6.18 19.08 11.71
CA LYS A 235 -5.16 19.37 12.73
C LYS A 235 -3.72 19.25 12.21
N THR A 236 -3.48 18.47 11.15
CA THR A 236 -2.12 18.34 10.55
C THR A 236 -1.68 19.56 9.77
N ARG A 237 -2.58 20.51 9.46
CA ARG A 237 -2.32 21.63 8.55
C ARG A 237 -1.87 22.87 9.34
N PRO A 238 -0.59 23.27 9.30
CA PRO A 238 -0.05 24.32 10.16
C PRO A 238 -0.71 25.69 9.96
N ASN A 239 -1.21 25.97 8.76
CA ASN A 239 -1.82 27.26 8.42
C ASN A 239 -3.26 27.46 8.91
N LEU A 240 -3.85 26.46 9.60
CA LEU A 240 -5.22 26.55 10.10
C LEU A 240 -5.26 26.87 11.60
N GLU A 241 -6.31 27.56 12.03
CA GLU A 241 -6.51 27.90 13.45
C GLU A 241 -6.65 26.67 14.36
N SER A 242 -7.17 25.57 13.80
CA SER A 242 -7.34 24.28 14.45
C SER A 242 -6.03 23.53 14.73
N ALA A 243 -4.92 23.95 14.13
CA ALA A 243 -3.62 23.32 14.36
C ALA A 243 -3.06 23.73 15.73
N SER A 244 -2.53 22.75 16.45
CA SER A 244 -1.82 23.00 17.71
C SER A 244 -0.52 23.76 17.46
N ASP A 245 -0.01 24.44 18.49
CA ASP A 245 1.28 25.12 18.42
C ASP A 245 2.42 24.16 18.04
N TYR A 246 2.30 22.90 18.46
CA TYR A 246 3.22 21.84 18.08
C TYR A 246 3.26 21.62 16.56
N VAL A 247 2.11 21.52 15.90
CA VAL A 247 2.05 21.36 14.43
C VAL A 247 2.57 22.62 13.74
N LYS A 248 2.17 23.80 14.20
CA LYS A 248 2.66 25.08 13.64
C LYS A 248 4.18 25.22 13.73
N GLN A 249 4.78 24.64 14.76
CA GLN A 249 6.22 24.71 15.00
C GLN A 249 7.03 23.69 14.20
N TYR A 250 6.48 22.50 13.91
CA TYR A 250 7.25 21.35 13.41
C TYR A 250 6.81 20.82 12.03
N VAL A 251 5.66 21.25 11.51
CA VAL A 251 5.11 20.78 10.24
C VAL A 251 5.10 21.91 9.22
N ASP A 252 5.68 21.68 8.04
CA ASP A 252 5.63 22.62 6.90
C ASP A 252 4.35 22.44 6.08
N TRP A 253 3.92 21.18 5.89
CA TRP A 253 2.75 20.86 5.10
C TRP A 253 1.96 19.68 5.67
N GLY A 254 0.64 19.85 5.76
CA GLY A 254 -0.28 18.86 6.31
C GLY A 254 -1.03 18.03 5.25
N ALA A 255 -1.78 17.06 5.73
CA ALA A 255 -2.46 16.08 4.89
C ALA A 255 -3.68 16.68 4.14
N GLY A 256 -3.84 16.28 2.86
CA GLY A 256 -4.95 16.67 2.00
C GLY A 256 -6.25 15.89 2.24
N PRO A 257 -7.35 16.22 1.53
CA PRO A 257 -8.65 15.53 1.67
C PRO A 257 -8.61 14.02 1.38
N ARG A 258 -7.68 13.56 0.53
CA ARG A 258 -7.47 12.13 0.28
C ARG A 258 -7.10 11.35 1.55
N ALA A 259 -6.41 11.98 2.50
CA ALA A 259 -6.13 11.36 3.79
C ALA A 259 -7.42 11.03 4.54
N SER A 260 -8.39 11.95 4.58
CA SER A 260 -9.69 11.71 5.24
C SER A 260 -10.45 10.57 4.58
N GLN A 261 -10.43 10.50 3.24
CA GLN A 261 -11.06 9.40 2.50
C GLN A 261 -10.40 8.06 2.81
N ASN A 262 -9.06 8.02 2.79
CA ASN A 262 -8.29 6.82 3.07
C ASN A 262 -8.45 6.35 4.53
N LEU A 263 -8.47 7.27 5.50
CA LEU A 263 -8.74 6.97 6.91
C LEU A 263 -10.08 6.24 7.05
N ILE A 264 -11.13 6.75 6.40
CA ILE A 264 -12.46 6.16 6.49
C ILE A 264 -12.52 4.81 5.79
N LEU A 265 -11.97 4.69 4.58
CA LEU A 265 -11.94 3.40 3.87
C LEU A 265 -11.15 2.33 4.63
N ALA A 266 -9.98 2.69 5.18
CA ALA A 266 -9.17 1.80 6.00
C ALA A 266 -9.87 1.43 7.31
N ALA A 267 -10.51 2.39 7.98
CA ALA A 267 -11.27 2.12 9.21
C ALA A 267 -12.44 1.18 8.95
N LYS A 268 -13.18 1.35 7.84
CA LYS A 268 -14.23 0.40 7.42
C LYS A 268 -13.67 -1.01 7.21
N ALA A 269 -12.55 -1.12 6.48
CA ALA A 269 -11.92 -2.41 6.23
C ALA A 269 -11.42 -3.07 7.53
N ASN A 270 -10.78 -2.29 8.41
CA ASN A 270 -10.31 -2.75 9.73
C ASN A 270 -11.49 -3.22 10.60
N ALA A 271 -12.57 -2.45 10.66
CA ALA A 271 -13.79 -2.83 11.36
C ALA A 271 -14.36 -4.15 10.81
N ALA A 272 -14.45 -4.29 9.49
CA ALA A 272 -15.00 -5.47 8.83
C ALA A 272 -14.22 -6.75 9.12
N ILE A 273 -12.87 -6.72 9.04
CA ILE A 273 -12.03 -7.90 9.33
C ILE A 273 -12.06 -8.30 10.80
N ASN A 274 -12.38 -7.35 11.69
CA ASN A 274 -12.60 -7.59 13.12
C ASN A 274 -14.06 -7.95 13.45
N GLY A 275 -14.93 -8.09 12.44
CA GLY A 275 -16.33 -8.50 12.61
C GLY A 275 -17.28 -7.40 13.05
N LYS A 276 -16.83 -6.14 13.10
CA LYS A 276 -17.68 -4.98 13.30
C LYS A 276 -18.42 -4.64 11.99
N PHE A 277 -19.68 -4.23 12.10
CA PHE A 277 -20.51 -3.84 10.94
C PHE A 277 -20.49 -2.34 10.66
N SER A 278 -19.76 -1.58 11.46
CA SER A 278 -19.57 -0.13 11.39
C SER A 278 -18.26 0.20 12.11
N PRO A 279 -17.42 1.09 11.57
CA PRO A 279 -16.20 1.51 12.25
C PRO A 279 -16.51 2.47 13.40
N ASP A 280 -15.59 2.54 14.35
CA ASP A 280 -15.53 3.56 15.40
C ASP A 280 -14.26 4.42 15.30
N ILE A 281 -14.05 5.30 16.27
CA ILE A 281 -12.89 6.21 16.31
C ILE A 281 -11.59 5.42 16.49
N GLU A 282 -11.60 4.32 17.26
CA GLU A 282 -10.41 3.49 17.47
C GLU A 282 -9.94 2.85 16.17
N ASP A 283 -10.88 2.43 15.30
CA ASP A 283 -10.56 1.93 13.96
C ASP A 283 -9.86 3.00 13.10
N VAL A 284 -10.24 4.28 13.24
CA VAL A 284 -9.57 5.41 12.56
C VAL A 284 -8.17 5.65 13.14
N GLN A 285 -8.05 5.66 14.46
CA GLN A 285 -6.76 5.88 15.15
C GLN A 285 -5.75 4.77 14.79
N LYS A 286 -6.20 3.50 14.74
CA LYS A 286 -5.34 2.36 14.42
C LYS A 286 -4.68 2.44 13.05
N VAL A 287 -5.37 3.00 12.06
CA VAL A 287 -4.86 3.12 10.67
C VAL A 287 -4.22 4.48 10.39
N ALA A 288 -4.28 5.41 11.34
CA ALA A 288 -3.89 6.80 11.12
C ALA A 288 -2.41 6.99 10.80
N TYR A 289 -1.53 6.32 11.54
CA TYR A 289 -0.08 6.48 11.34
C TYR A 289 0.36 6.12 9.92
N GLY A 290 0.03 4.92 9.46
CA GLY A 290 0.40 4.47 8.11
C GLY A 290 -0.22 5.31 6.99
N ILE A 291 -1.33 6.00 7.23
CA ILE A 291 -1.97 6.89 6.24
C ILE A 291 -1.40 8.31 6.29
N LEU A 292 -1.03 8.82 7.47
CA LEU A 292 -0.62 10.21 7.64
C LEU A 292 0.90 10.41 7.50
N LYS A 293 1.72 9.38 7.74
CA LYS A 293 3.19 9.49 7.78
C LYS A 293 3.78 10.19 6.54
N HIS A 294 3.42 9.75 5.34
CA HIS A 294 3.92 10.34 4.08
C HIS A 294 3.13 11.58 3.62
N ARG A 295 2.19 12.05 4.42
CA ARG A 295 1.33 13.22 4.15
C ARG A 295 1.57 14.38 5.10
N VAL A 296 2.44 14.20 6.10
CA VAL A 296 2.86 15.23 7.04
C VAL A 296 4.33 15.50 6.78
N ILE A 297 4.62 16.67 6.21
CA ILE A 297 5.98 17.09 5.89
C ILE A 297 6.54 17.87 7.07
N LYS A 298 7.60 17.35 7.65
CA LYS A 298 8.34 18.00 8.75
C LYS A 298 9.15 19.16 8.22
N ASN A 299 9.35 20.16 9.06
CA ASN A 299 10.27 21.26 8.77
C ASN A 299 11.68 20.96 9.28
N TYR A 300 12.65 21.78 8.87
CA TYR A 300 14.05 21.61 9.26
C TYR A 300 14.26 21.63 10.79
N LYS A 301 13.41 22.36 11.52
CA LYS A 301 13.48 22.41 12.99
C LYS A 301 13.11 21.06 13.61
N ALA A 302 12.06 20.42 13.12
CA ALA A 302 11.65 19.09 13.54
C ALA A 302 12.74 18.05 13.27
N GLU A 303 13.42 18.14 12.11
CA GLU A 303 14.56 17.29 11.80
C GLU A 303 15.73 17.50 12.75
N ALA A 304 16.10 18.77 13.02
CA ALA A 304 17.19 19.10 13.92
C ALA A 304 16.94 18.67 15.38
N GLU A 305 15.68 18.70 15.82
CA GLU A 305 15.27 18.26 17.16
C GLU A 305 14.97 16.74 17.23
N GLY A 306 15.11 16.01 16.12
CA GLY A 306 14.92 14.56 16.07
C GLY A 306 13.45 14.12 16.22
N ILE A 307 12.50 15.01 15.92
CA ILE A 307 11.06 14.71 15.99
C ILE A 307 10.68 13.81 14.82
N SER A 308 10.07 12.66 15.12
CA SER A 308 9.57 11.74 14.10
C SER A 308 8.15 12.07 13.66
N GLU A 309 7.78 11.60 12.47
CA GLU A 309 6.40 11.63 11.97
C GLU A 309 5.47 10.83 12.89
N GLU A 310 6.00 9.77 13.51
CA GLU A 310 5.29 8.95 14.50
C GLU A 310 4.93 9.78 15.74
N ASP A 311 5.87 10.58 16.26
CA ASP A 311 5.62 11.48 17.39
C ASP A 311 4.54 12.51 17.06
N ILE A 312 4.62 13.11 15.86
CA ILE A 312 3.65 14.11 15.40
C ILE A 312 2.26 13.50 15.29
N VAL A 313 2.12 12.36 14.60
CA VAL A 313 0.81 11.72 14.42
C VAL A 313 0.26 11.25 15.76
N THR A 314 1.06 10.63 16.61
CA THR A 314 0.63 10.17 17.95
C THR A 314 0.13 11.31 18.82
N LYS A 315 0.76 12.49 18.73
CA LYS A 315 0.32 13.69 19.47
C LYS A 315 -1.04 14.23 19.01
N LEU A 316 -1.48 13.89 17.80
CA LEU A 316 -2.72 14.38 17.19
C LEU A 316 -3.94 13.52 17.48
N LEU A 317 -3.74 12.23 17.78
CA LEU A 317 -4.78 11.23 18.05
C LEU A 317 -5.50 11.48 19.39
#